data_AF-A0A7S2KIH3-F1
#
_entry.id   AF-A0A7S2KIH3-F1
#
_cell.length_a   1.000
_cell.length_b   1.000
_cell.length_c   1.000
_cell.angle_alpha   90.00
_cell.angle_beta   90.00
_cell.angle_gamma   90.00
#
_symmetry.space_group_name_H-M   'P 1'
#
loop_
_entity.id
_entity.type
_entity.pdbx_description
1 polymer ?
#
loop_
_entity_poly.entity_id
_entity_poly.type
_entity_poly.pdbx_seq_one_letter_code
_entity_poly.pdbx_strand_id
1 'polypeptide(L)'
;RAGKTGTNIVLYPPRDERNIRQLEKRAGIEFKRVGAPQPKDIIRACADDACHSLSLVSDEAKEHFRDSARRLLEEYAPEEALAAALAQISGHTDIKQRSLLSSQPGFTTWAIKLDRPCAGKAVVRRLLASGLDPNVVGAMRGLTMFEDMTGAAFDMPVEFNDAVENDWTGIKGDMERLDELPPLKMDMNNRNNYDNNRGGGGRNGYGRNRNGGGGG
;
A
#
# COMPACT_ATOMS: atom_id res chain seq x y z
N ARG A 1 -26.42 0.80 20.93
CA ARG A 1 -26.80 1.97 21.78
C ARG A 1 -28.13 1.66 22.48
N ALA A 2 -28.28 2.05 23.76
CA ALA A 2 -29.39 1.70 24.67
C ALA A 2 -29.58 0.19 24.86
N GLY A 3 -28.63 -0.48 25.53
CA GLY A 3 -28.67 -1.94 25.77
C GLY A 3 -28.55 -2.83 24.52
N LYS A 4 -28.61 -2.25 23.31
CA LYS A 4 -28.43 -2.98 22.04
C LYS A 4 -26.96 -3.24 21.75
N THR A 5 -26.69 -4.44 21.26
CA THR A 5 -25.41 -4.88 20.69
C THR A 5 -24.96 -3.91 19.58
N GLY A 6 -23.65 -3.73 19.46
CA GLY A 6 -23.02 -2.88 18.47
C GLY A 6 -21.58 -3.33 18.23
N THR A 7 -21.02 -2.93 17.10
CA THR A 7 -19.64 -3.27 16.73
C THR A 7 -18.71 -2.14 17.16
N ASN A 8 -17.68 -2.46 17.94
CA ASN A 8 -16.60 -1.53 18.27
C ASN A 8 -15.39 -1.87 17.39
N ILE A 9 -14.84 -0.86 16.72
CA ILE A 9 -13.67 -1.00 15.85
C ILE A 9 -12.54 -0.15 16.45
N VAL A 10 -11.36 -0.75 16.61
CA VAL A 10 -10.16 -0.05 17.07
C VAL A 10 -9.15 -0.03 15.92
N LEU A 11 -8.83 1.16 15.44
CA LEU A 11 -7.78 1.38 14.45
C LEU A 11 -6.48 1.67 15.21
N TYR A 12 -5.44 0.88 14.98
CA TYR A 12 -4.14 1.08 15.60
C TYR A 12 -3.01 0.76 14.61
N PRO A 13 -1.90 1.52 14.64
CA PRO A 13 -0.72 1.16 13.86
C PRO A 13 -0.04 -0.07 14.49
N PRO A 14 0.70 -0.89 13.73
CA PRO A 14 1.29 -2.12 14.26
C PRO A 14 2.18 -1.94 15.51
N ARG A 15 2.81 -0.76 15.66
CA ARG A 15 3.62 -0.40 16.85
C ARG A 15 2.84 -0.43 18.17
N ASP A 16 1.53 -0.26 18.12
CA ASP A 16 0.66 -0.17 19.30
C ASP A 16 0.03 -1.51 19.69
N GLU A 17 0.41 -2.62 19.04
CA GLU A 17 -0.16 -3.95 19.32
C GLU A 17 0.01 -4.38 20.78
N ARG A 18 1.15 -4.02 21.41
CA ARG A 18 1.37 -4.26 22.85
C ARG A 18 0.32 -3.55 23.71
N ASN A 19 -0.06 -2.34 23.33
CA ASN A 19 -1.08 -1.56 24.03
C ASN A 19 -2.46 -2.20 23.85
N ILE A 20 -2.77 -2.74 22.66
CA ILE A 20 -4.02 -3.47 22.41
C ILE A 20 -4.10 -4.75 23.23
N ARG A 21 -3.03 -5.55 23.31
CA ARG A 21 -3.00 -6.75 24.18
C ARG A 21 -3.18 -6.43 25.65
N GLN A 22 -2.62 -5.31 26.11
CA GLN A 22 -2.85 -4.84 27.49
C GLN A 22 -4.31 -4.39 27.70
N LEU A 23 -4.91 -3.71 26.72
CA LEU A 23 -6.31 -3.31 26.76
C LEU A 23 -7.23 -4.54 26.89
N GLU A 24 -7.01 -5.57 26.08
CA GLU A 24 -7.74 -6.84 26.15
C GLU A 24 -7.66 -7.48 27.53
N LYS A 25 -6.44 -7.61 28.07
CA LYS A 25 -6.22 -8.20 29.39
C LYS A 25 -6.91 -7.41 30.51
N ARG A 26 -6.88 -6.07 30.43
CA ARG A 26 -7.49 -5.18 31.43
C ARG A 26 -9.01 -5.13 31.32
N ALA A 27 -9.54 -5.19 30.11
CA ALA A 27 -10.97 -5.14 29.84
C ALA A 27 -11.64 -6.53 29.88
N GLY A 28 -10.86 -7.62 29.88
CA GLY A 28 -11.38 -8.99 29.84
C GLY A 28 -12.09 -9.32 28.52
N ILE A 29 -11.64 -8.71 27.42
CA ILE A 29 -12.21 -8.90 26.07
C ILE A 29 -11.15 -9.43 25.12
N GLU A 30 -11.60 -10.03 24.02
CA GLU A 30 -10.74 -10.45 22.91
C GLU A 30 -11.21 -9.75 21.62
N PHE A 31 -10.32 -9.02 20.97
CA PHE A 31 -10.56 -8.41 19.67
C PHE A 31 -10.30 -9.42 18.55
N LYS A 32 -11.21 -9.50 17.59
CA LYS A 32 -10.90 -10.12 16.30
C LYS A 32 -9.99 -9.18 15.51
N ARG A 33 -8.79 -9.64 15.15
CA ARG A 33 -7.91 -8.89 14.24
C ARG A 33 -8.44 -9.06 12.82
N VAL A 34 -8.68 -7.95 12.14
CA VAL A 34 -9.08 -7.90 10.74
C VAL A 34 -8.14 -6.95 10.02
N GLY A 35 -7.72 -7.32 8.81
CA GLY A 35 -6.96 -6.42 7.95
C GLY A 35 -7.79 -5.20 7.54
N ALA A 36 -7.12 -4.22 6.94
CA ALA A 36 -7.84 -3.15 6.26
C ALA A 36 -8.70 -3.75 5.11
N PRO A 37 -9.87 -3.17 4.79
CA PRO A 37 -10.63 -3.58 3.62
C PRO A 37 -9.79 -3.46 2.35
N GLN A 38 -9.87 -4.45 1.47
CA GLN A 38 -9.14 -4.39 0.22
C GLN A 38 -9.78 -3.39 -0.74
N PRO A 39 -9.03 -2.86 -1.73
CA PRO A 39 -9.61 -2.01 -2.77
C PRO A 39 -10.82 -2.64 -3.45
N LYS A 40 -10.81 -3.96 -3.68
CA LYS A 40 -11.94 -4.71 -4.25
C LYS A 40 -13.17 -4.69 -3.32
N ASP A 41 -12.97 -4.81 -2.01
CA ASP A 41 -14.07 -4.75 -1.02
C ASP A 41 -14.68 -3.35 -0.97
N ILE A 42 -13.83 -2.32 -1.05
CA ILE A 42 -14.25 -0.92 -1.07
C ILE A 42 -15.05 -0.64 -2.34
N ILE A 43 -14.55 -1.03 -3.52
CA ILE A 43 -15.25 -0.86 -4.79
C ILE A 43 -16.61 -1.54 -4.76
N ARG A 44 -16.68 -2.78 -4.26
CA ARG A 44 -17.94 -3.51 -4.13
C ARG A 44 -18.93 -2.79 -3.23
N ALA A 45 -18.50 -2.39 -2.03
CA ALA A 45 -19.35 -1.66 -1.10
C ALA A 45 -19.84 -0.33 -1.71
N CYS A 46 -18.96 0.41 -2.39
CA CYS A 46 -19.34 1.65 -3.07
C CYS A 46 -20.26 1.42 -4.26
N ALA A 47 -20.14 0.32 -4.99
CA ALA A 47 -21.05 -0.05 -6.06
C ALA A 47 -22.45 -0.41 -5.52
N ASP A 48 -22.50 -1.15 -4.41
CA ASP A 48 -23.75 -1.48 -3.72
C ASP A 48 -24.44 -0.20 -3.19
N ASP A 49 -23.68 0.72 -2.59
CA ASP A 49 -24.17 2.03 -2.14
C ASP A 49 -24.65 2.91 -3.31
N ALA A 50 -23.98 2.86 -4.46
CA ALA A 50 -24.39 3.56 -5.68
C ALA A 50 -25.72 3.00 -6.21
N CYS A 51 -25.88 1.67 -6.24
CA CYS A 51 -27.14 1.01 -6.60
C CYS A 51 -28.27 1.39 -5.64
N HIS A 52 -27.99 1.42 -4.33
CA HIS A 52 -28.97 1.87 -3.35
C HIS A 52 -29.37 3.34 -3.59
N SER A 53 -28.40 4.21 -3.86
CA SER A 53 -28.64 5.62 -4.16
C SER A 53 -29.52 5.81 -5.40
N LEU A 54 -29.32 5.00 -6.44
CA LEU A 54 -30.17 5.00 -7.64
C LEU A 54 -31.63 4.62 -7.32
N SER A 55 -31.86 3.71 -6.36
CA SER A 55 -33.20 3.31 -5.93
C SER A 55 -33.99 4.42 -5.24
N LEU A 56 -33.29 5.44 -4.71
CA LEU A 56 -33.89 6.57 -4.02
C LEU A 56 -34.23 7.75 -4.95
N VAL A 57 -33.84 7.69 -6.23
CA VAL A 57 -34.12 8.76 -7.20
C VAL A 57 -35.60 8.76 -7.55
N SER A 58 -36.24 9.94 -7.45
CA SER A 58 -37.65 10.12 -7.79
C SER A 58 -37.90 9.98 -9.30
N ASP A 59 -39.12 9.59 -9.67
CA ASP A 59 -39.48 9.44 -11.09
C ASP A 59 -39.48 10.76 -11.86
N GLU A 60 -39.82 11.87 -11.19
CA GLU A 60 -39.72 13.23 -11.74
C GLU A 60 -38.28 13.57 -12.10
N ALA A 61 -37.32 13.27 -11.22
CA ALA A 61 -35.90 13.48 -11.50
C ALA A 61 -35.45 12.62 -12.69
N LYS A 62 -35.87 11.35 -12.76
CA LYS A 62 -35.53 10.44 -13.87
C LYS A 62 -36.00 10.99 -15.22
N GLU A 63 -37.15 11.65 -15.28
CA GLU A 63 -37.70 12.20 -16.54
C GLU A 63 -36.73 13.18 -17.19
N HIS A 64 -36.08 14.04 -16.41
CA HIS A 64 -35.09 15.00 -16.91
C HIS A 64 -33.86 14.34 -17.55
N PHE A 65 -33.57 13.08 -17.22
CA PHE A 65 -32.40 12.35 -17.73
C PHE A 65 -32.74 11.30 -18.79
N ARG A 66 -34.02 11.04 -19.08
CA ARG A 66 -34.44 9.96 -20.00
C ARG A 66 -33.83 10.09 -21.40
N ASP A 67 -33.83 11.29 -21.97
CA ASP A 67 -33.29 11.49 -23.32
C ASP A 67 -31.77 11.34 -23.37
N SER A 68 -31.07 11.74 -22.31
CA SER A 68 -29.62 11.51 -22.20
C SER A 68 -29.32 10.02 -21.99
N ALA A 69 -30.13 9.31 -21.21
CA ALA A 69 -30.01 7.87 -21.02
C ALA A 69 -30.22 7.11 -22.33
N ARG A 70 -31.22 7.50 -23.15
CA ARG A 70 -31.44 6.91 -24.48
C ARG A 70 -30.22 7.08 -25.38
N ARG A 71 -29.68 8.29 -25.48
CA ARG A 71 -28.47 8.56 -26.28
C ARG A 71 -27.28 7.70 -25.83
N LEU A 72 -27.10 7.53 -24.51
CA LEU A 72 -26.06 6.65 -23.95
C LEU A 72 -26.24 5.19 -24.37
N LEU A 73 -27.48 4.70 -24.41
CA LEU A 73 -27.80 3.32 -24.82
C LEU A 73 -27.74 3.10 -26.34
N GLU A 74 -27.75 4.18 -27.13
CA GLU A 74 -27.49 4.11 -28.58
C GLU A 74 -25.99 4.00 -28.88
N GLU A 75 -25.15 4.58 -28.03
CA GLU A 75 -23.68 4.63 -28.21
C GLU A 75 -22.96 3.42 -27.59
N TYR A 76 -23.43 2.92 -26.45
CA TYR A 76 -22.81 1.81 -25.72
C TYR A 76 -23.81 0.68 -25.46
N ALA A 77 -23.30 -0.54 -25.28
CA ALA A 77 -24.12 -1.63 -24.79
C ALA A 77 -24.72 -1.29 -23.41
N PRO A 78 -25.97 -1.68 -23.09
CA PRO A 78 -26.62 -1.30 -21.85
C PRO A 78 -25.82 -1.62 -20.57
N GLU A 79 -25.16 -2.78 -20.56
CA GLU A 79 -24.31 -3.21 -19.44
C GLU A 79 -23.06 -2.34 -19.30
N GLU A 80 -22.42 -1.96 -20.41
CA GLU A 80 -21.24 -1.11 -20.43
C GLU A 80 -21.57 0.33 -20.00
N ALA A 81 -22.69 0.88 -20.49
CA ALA A 81 -23.17 2.20 -20.08
C ALA A 81 -23.48 2.25 -18.57
N LEU A 82 -24.11 1.21 -18.03
CA LEU A 82 -24.42 1.10 -16.60
C LEU A 82 -23.16 0.90 -15.75
N ALA A 83 -22.21 0.08 -16.20
CA ALA A 83 -20.95 -0.12 -15.51
C ALA A 83 -20.15 1.19 -15.43
N ALA A 84 -20.05 1.94 -16.53
CA ALA A 84 -19.40 3.24 -16.57
C ALA A 84 -20.09 4.27 -15.64
N ALA A 85 -21.42 4.30 -15.65
CA ALA A 85 -22.19 5.18 -14.76
C ALA A 85 -21.99 4.83 -13.28
N LEU A 86 -22.02 3.54 -12.91
CA LEU A 86 -21.78 3.09 -11.54
C LEU A 86 -20.34 3.37 -11.09
N ALA A 87 -19.36 3.20 -11.97
CA ALA A 87 -17.97 3.58 -11.68
C ALA A 87 -17.83 5.10 -11.44
N GLN A 88 -18.52 5.92 -12.23
CA GLN A 88 -18.55 7.38 -12.06
C GLN A 88 -19.25 7.81 -10.77
N ILE A 89 -20.42 7.25 -10.46
CA ILE A 89 -21.22 7.57 -9.27
C ILE A 89 -20.50 7.13 -7.99
N SER A 90 -19.90 5.93 -8.01
CA SER A 90 -19.11 5.43 -6.89
C SER A 90 -17.79 6.17 -6.71
N GLY A 91 -17.40 7.05 -7.64
CA GLY A 91 -16.14 7.82 -7.60
C GLY A 91 -14.89 7.00 -7.90
N HIS A 92 -15.05 5.78 -8.44
CA HIS A 92 -13.98 4.84 -8.76
C HIS A 92 -13.80 4.71 -10.28
N THR A 93 -13.60 5.85 -10.95
CA THR A 93 -13.44 5.95 -12.41
C THR A 93 -12.09 5.44 -12.91
N ASP A 94 -11.10 5.39 -12.02
CA ASP A 94 -9.76 4.90 -12.29
C ASP A 94 -9.27 4.20 -11.02
N ILE A 95 -9.08 2.87 -11.10
CA ILE A 95 -8.45 2.11 -10.02
C ILE A 95 -6.96 2.42 -10.08
N LYS A 96 -6.59 3.61 -9.61
CA LYS A 96 -5.18 3.98 -9.49
C LYS A 96 -4.52 3.01 -8.53
N GLN A 97 -3.64 2.17 -9.04
CA GLN A 97 -2.80 1.31 -8.22
C GLN A 97 -2.04 2.21 -7.23
N ARG A 98 -2.31 1.97 -5.94
CA ARG A 98 -1.61 2.58 -4.82
C ARG A 98 -0.72 1.52 -4.22
N SER A 99 0.46 1.93 -3.77
CA SER A 99 1.33 1.08 -2.98
C SER A 99 0.60 0.57 -1.73
N LEU A 100 0.67 -0.73 -1.47
CA LEU A 100 0.20 -1.33 -0.23
C LEU A 100 1.15 -1.02 0.95
N LEU A 101 2.43 -0.73 0.68
CA LEU A 101 3.44 -0.42 1.71
C LEU A 101 3.32 1.01 2.25
N SER A 102 2.94 1.97 1.40
CA SER A 102 3.00 3.40 1.68
C SER A 102 1.75 4.20 1.31
N SER A 103 0.75 3.55 0.69
CA SER A 103 -0.47 4.19 0.17
C SER A 103 -0.22 5.28 -0.88
N GLN A 104 0.99 5.35 -1.45
CA GLN A 104 1.35 6.33 -2.47
C GLN A 104 0.72 5.96 -3.83
N PRO A 105 0.05 6.90 -4.51
CA PRO A 105 -0.44 6.68 -5.86
C PRO A 105 0.71 6.59 -6.88
N GLY A 106 0.50 5.84 -7.96
CA GLY A 106 1.50 5.67 -9.03
C GLY A 106 2.58 4.62 -8.71
N PHE A 107 2.35 3.81 -7.69
CA PHE A 107 3.21 2.68 -7.32
C PHE A 107 2.39 1.40 -7.21
N THR A 108 2.99 0.30 -7.64
CA THR A 108 2.49 -1.07 -7.51
C THR A 108 3.37 -1.81 -6.53
N THR A 109 2.78 -2.50 -5.56
CA THR A 109 3.54 -3.34 -4.63
C THR A 109 3.77 -4.71 -5.24
N TRP A 110 5.02 -5.12 -5.28
CA TRP A 110 5.51 -6.40 -5.76
C TRP A 110 6.05 -7.23 -4.61
N ALA A 111 5.98 -8.55 -4.75
CA ALA A 111 6.60 -9.52 -3.87
C ALA A 111 7.59 -10.37 -4.66
N ILE A 112 8.72 -10.66 -4.02
CA ILE A 112 9.60 -11.77 -4.40
C ILE A 112 9.56 -12.84 -3.31
N LYS A 113 9.16 -14.05 -3.69
CA LYS A 113 9.09 -15.24 -2.85
C LYS A 113 10.29 -16.15 -3.14
N LEU A 114 10.89 -16.67 -2.08
CA LEU A 114 12.06 -17.53 -2.11
C LEU A 114 11.71 -18.85 -1.44
N ASP A 115 12.27 -19.95 -1.95
CA ASP A 115 12.05 -21.29 -1.38
C ASP A 115 12.59 -21.45 0.05
N ARG A 116 13.51 -20.58 0.45
CA ARG A 116 14.21 -20.65 1.75
C ARG A 116 14.37 -19.27 2.37
N PRO A 117 14.37 -19.19 3.71
CA PRO A 117 14.70 -17.96 4.42
C PRO A 117 16.06 -17.40 3.98
N CYS A 118 16.12 -16.09 3.74
CA CYS A 118 17.35 -15.41 3.38
C CYS A 118 17.89 -14.53 4.51
N ALA A 119 19.17 -14.14 4.42
CA ALA A 119 19.84 -13.35 5.46
C ALA A 119 19.31 -11.90 5.61
N GLY A 120 18.51 -11.43 4.67
CA GLY A 120 17.85 -10.11 4.72
C GLY A 120 17.93 -9.33 3.42
N LYS A 121 17.59 -8.03 3.51
CA LYS A 121 17.34 -7.15 2.35
C LYS A 121 18.50 -7.09 1.35
N ALA A 122 19.74 -7.14 1.80
CA ALA A 122 20.90 -7.06 0.92
C ALA A 122 20.96 -8.24 -0.07
N VAL A 123 20.55 -9.43 0.37
CA VAL A 123 20.48 -10.63 -0.48
C VAL A 123 19.38 -10.45 -1.52
N VAL A 124 18.19 -10.04 -1.08
CA VAL A 124 17.05 -9.79 -1.98
C VAL A 124 17.38 -8.71 -3.01
N ARG A 125 18.01 -7.61 -2.61
CA ARG A 125 18.39 -6.54 -3.55
C ARG A 125 19.40 -7.03 -4.59
N ARG A 126 20.38 -7.84 -4.18
CA ARG A 126 21.36 -8.45 -5.11
C ARG A 126 20.68 -9.41 -6.07
N LEU A 127 19.69 -10.15 -5.57
CA LEU A 127 18.89 -11.08 -6.36
C LEU A 127 18.13 -10.35 -7.46
N LEU A 128 17.41 -9.28 -7.11
CA LEU A 128 16.70 -8.42 -8.05
C LEU A 128 17.66 -7.80 -9.08
N ALA A 129 18.81 -7.29 -8.64
CA ALA A 129 19.85 -6.76 -9.52
C ALA A 129 20.49 -7.79 -10.47
N SER A 130 20.24 -9.08 -10.25
CA SER A 130 20.75 -10.15 -11.12
C SER A 130 19.73 -10.62 -12.17
N GLY A 131 18.51 -10.11 -12.11
CA GLY A 131 17.42 -10.44 -13.04
C GLY A 131 16.71 -9.24 -13.64
N LEU A 132 17.00 -8.01 -13.20
CA LEU A 132 16.39 -6.78 -13.69
C LEU A 132 17.46 -5.73 -14.00
N ASP A 133 17.13 -4.80 -14.91
CA ASP A 133 18.01 -3.67 -15.26
C ASP A 133 18.33 -2.79 -14.03
N PRO A 134 19.54 -2.24 -13.91
CA PRO A 134 19.93 -1.36 -12.80
C PRO A 134 18.99 -0.16 -12.58
N ASN A 135 18.38 0.38 -13.63
CA ASN A 135 17.43 1.49 -13.51
C ASN A 135 16.13 1.04 -12.85
N VAL A 136 15.63 -0.14 -13.22
CA VAL A 136 14.43 -0.74 -12.61
C VAL A 136 14.67 -1.01 -11.13
N VAL A 137 15.79 -1.64 -10.78
CA VAL A 137 16.15 -1.91 -9.38
C VAL A 137 16.44 -0.62 -8.59
N GLY A 138 16.93 0.42 -9.26
CA GLY A 138 17.14 1.74 -8.69
C GLY A 138 15.84 2.49 -8.37
N ALA A 139 14.78 2.24 -9.15
CA ALA A 139 13.47 2.87 -8.97
C ALA A 139 12.65 2.26 -7.82
N MET A 140 12.99 1.03 -7.40
CA MET A 140 12.35 0.33 -6.29
C MET A 140 12.40 1.11 -4.98
N ARG A 141 11.28 1.12 -4.24
CA ARG A 141 11.16 1.74 -2.92
C ARG A 141 10.67 0.75 -1.87
N GLY A 142 10.90 1.07 -0.61
CA GLY A 142 10.22 0.40 0.51
C GLY A 142 10.52 -1.09 0.69
N LEU A 143 11.64 -1.62 0.16
CA LEU A 143 11.98 -3.05 0.28
C LEU A 143 11.89 -3.51 1.75
N THR A 144 10.94 -4.38 2.05
CA THR A 144 10.59 -4.83 3.40
C THR A 144 10.48 -6.35 3.40
N MET A 145 11.18 -6.99 4.33
CA MET A 145 11.21 -8.47 4.41
C MET A 145 9.87 -9.00 4.89
N PHE A 146 9.50 -10.21 4.47
CA PHE A 146 8.46 -10.99 5.14
C PHE A 146 8.90 -11.41 6.54
N GLU A 147 7.95 -11.65 7.43
CA GLU A 147 8.20 -12.03 8.82
C GLU A 147 9.00 -13.34 8.94
N ASP A 148 8.71 -14.30 8.06
CA ASP A 148 9.37 -15.61 7.96
C ASP A 148 10.72 -15.58 7.20
N MET A 149 11.12 -14.40 6.69
CA MET A 149 12.33 -14.17 5.90
C MET A 149 12.39 -14.91 4.56
N THR A 150 11.29 -15.50 4.08
CA THR A 150 11.22 -16.24 2.80
C THR A 150 10.97 -15.33 1.60
N GLY A 151 11.03 -14.01 1.77
CA GLY A 151 10.81 -13.08 0.69
C GLY A 151 10.78 -11.64 1.15
N ALA A 152 10.40 -10.76 0.24
CA ALA A 152 10.22 -9.35 0.53
C ALA A 152 9.16 -8.71 -0.37
N ALA A 153 8.49 -7.69 0.17
CA ALA A 153 7.66 -6.77 -0.59
C ALA A 153 8.43 -5.49 -0.92
N PHE A 154 8.14 -4.88 -2.06
CA PHE A 154 8.70 -3.59 -2.47
C PHE A 154 7.74 -2.86 -3.41
N ASP A 155 7.89 -1.54 -3.51
CA ASP A 155 7.10 -0.72 -4.42
C ASP A 155 7.88 -0.40 -5.69
N MET A 156 7.19 -0.51 -6.83
CA MET A 156 7.67 -0.11 -8.15
C MET A 156 6.80 0.99 -8.74
N PRO A 157 7.37 2.04 -9.36
CA PRO A 157 6.59 2.95 -10.18
C PRO A 157 5.85 2.18 -11.28
N VAL A 158 4.62 2.58 -11.56
CA VAL A 158 3.74 1.87 -12.52
C VAL A 158 4.36 1.75 -13.91
N GLU A 159 5.21 2.71 -14.34
CA GLU A 159 5.90 2.67 -15.62
C GLU A 159 6.91 1.51 -15.77
N PHE A 160 7.34 0.90 -14.67
CA PHE A 160 8.30 -0.22 -14.67
C PHE A 160 7.65 -1.59 -14.50
N ASN A 161 6.32 -1.67 -14.38
CA ASN A 161 5.62 -2.95 -14.18
C ASN A 161 5.87 -3.94 -15.33
N ASP A 162 5.79 -3.48 -16.58
CA ASP A 162 5.99 -4.33 -17.75
C ASP A 162 7.43 -4.84 -17.81
N ALA A 163 8.41 -4.03 -17.39
CA ALA A 163 9.81 -4.46 -17.33
C ALA A 163 10.00 -5.56 -16.27
N VAL A 164 9.37 -5.42 -15.09
CA VAL A 164 9.44 -6.45 -14.05
C VAL A 164 8.79 -7.76 -14.52
N GLU A 165 7.65 -7.70 -15.22
CA GLU A 165 6.97 -8.90 -15.73
C GLU A 165 7.73 -9.62 -16.84
N ASN A 166 8.26 -8.86 -17.79
CA ASN A 166 8.88 -9.45 -18.97
C ASN A 166 10.33 -9.91 -18.72
N ASP A 167 11.07 -9.18 -17.88
CA ASP A 167 12.50 -9.44 -17.69
C ASP A 167 12.75 -10.48 -16.57
N TRP A 168 11.81 -10.67 -15.65
CA TRP A 168 11.98 -11.63 -14.57
C TRP A 168 11.77 -13.07 -15.03
N THR A 169 12.84 -13.85 -15.05
CA THR A 169 12.83 -15.23 -15.58
C THR A 169 12.53 -16.33 -14.56
N GLY A 170 12.15 -16.00 -13.32
CA GLY A 170 11.73 -16.98 -12.30
C GLY A 170 12.81 -17.90 -11.75
N ILE A 171 14.02 -17.92 -12.33
CA ILE A 171 15.13 -18.84 -11.96
C ILE A 171 15.62 -18.65 -10.50
N LYS A 172 15.27 -17.53 -9.85
CA LYS A 172 15.83 -17.14 -8.56
C LYS A 172 14.78 -16.79 -7.49
N GLY A 173 13.51 -17.08 -7.73
CA GLY A 173 12.39 -16.77 -6.86
C GLY A 173 11.17 -16.31 -7.66
N ASP A 174 9.98 -16.52 -7.12
CA ASP A 174 8.73 -16.14 -7.78
C ASP A 174 8.42 -14.68 -7.54
N MET A 175 8.04 -13.98 -8.61
CA MET A 175 7.70 -12.56 -8.59
C MET A 175 6.20 -12.40 -8.85
N GLU A 176 5.50 -11.66 -7.98
CA GLU A 176 4.07 -11.41 -8.15
C GLU A 176 3.70 -9.98 -7.74
N ARG A 177 2.67 -9.43 -8.39
CA ARG A 177 1.99 -8.22 -7.91
C ARG A 177 1.16 -8.58 -6.69
N LEU A 178 1.28 -7.81 -5.62
CA LEU A 178 0.51 -8.02 -4.41
C LEU A 178 -0.80 -7.23 -4.47
N ASP A 179 -1.90 -7.95 -4.26
CA ASP A 179 -3.21 -7.37 -3.92
C ASP A 179 -3.38 -7.23 -2.39
N GLU A 180 -2.62 -7.99 -1.60
CA GLU A 180 -2.58 -7.92 -0.14
C GLU A 180 -1.15 -8.09 0.38
N LEU A 181 -0.80 -7.46 1.52
CA LEU A 181 0.52 -7.64 2.13
C LEU A 181 0.59 -8.91 2.98
N PRO A 182 1.57 -9.80 2.73
CA PRO A 182 1.94 -10.84 3.69
C PRO A 182 2.42 -10.23 5.01
N PRO A 183 2.46 -11.00 6.11
CA PRO A 183 3.08 -10.54 7.36
C PRO A 183 4.50 -10.06 7.10
N LEU A 184 4.75 -8.77 7.35
CA LEU A 184 6.03 -8.13 7.10
C LEU A 184 6.85 -8.05 8.40
N LYS A 185 8.16 -8.31 8.29
CA LYS A 185 9.10 -8.10 9.37
C LYS A 185 9.16 -6.62 9.71
N MET A 186 8.86 -6.28 10.96
CA MET A 186 9.00 -4.91 11.44
C MET A 186 10.48 -4.53 11.52
N ASP A 187 10.93 -3.68 10.59
CA ASP A 187 12.25 -3.06 10.71
C ASP A 187 12.24 -2.03 11.84
N MET A 188 12.70 -2.45 13.02
CA MET A 188 13.00 -1.54 14.14
C MET A 188 14.09 -0.49 13.82
N ASN A 189 14.76 -0.61 12.66
CA ASN A 189 15.91 0.20 12.28
C ASN A 189 15.62 1.38 11.34
N ASN A 190 14.37 1.64 10.95
CA ASN A 190 14.04 2.86 10.17
C ASN A 190 13.98 4.13 11.05
N ARG A 191 14.87 4.21 12.04
CA ARG A 191 14.93 5.28 13.04
C ARG A 191 15.69 6.53 12.59
N ASN A 192 16.46 6.51 11.49
CA ASN A 192 17.51 7.53 11.28
C ASN A 192 17.61 8.19 9.89
N ASN A 193 16.73 7.92 8.92
CA ASN A 193 16.98 8.41 7.54
C ASN A 193 16.04 9.49 7.00
N TYR A 194 15.17 10.08 7.84
CA TYR A 194 14.22 11.12 7.41
C TYR A 194 14.58 12.56 7.85
N ASP A 195 15.70 12.78 8.55
CA ASP A 195 16.03 14.09 9.14
C ASP A 195 17.21 14.86 8.50
N ASN A 196 17.83 14.36 7.43
CA ASN A 196 19.04 15.00 6.88
C ASN A 196 18.81 15.95 5.69
N ASN A 197 17.61 16.53 5.54
CA ASN A 197 17.41 17.50 4.46
C ASN A 197 16.50 18.69 4.84
N ARG A 198 16.89 19.46 5.86
CA ARG A 198 16.53 20.90 5.96
C ARG A 198 17.71 21.71 6.48
N GLY A 199 18.10 22.71 5.69
CA GLY A 199 19.35 23.45 5.77
C GLY A 199 19.61 24.24 7.06
N GLY A 200 20.90 24.53 7.25
CA GLY A 200 21.41 25.54 8.16
C GLY A 200 22.81 25.96 7.72
N GLY A 201 22.91 27.12 7.07
CA GLY A 201 24.14 27.70 6.55
C GLY A 201 25.21 27.95 7.61
N GLY A 202 26.45 28.02 7.13
CA GLY A 202 27.65 27.90 7.93
C GLY A 202 28.02 29.06 8.87
N ARG A 203 29.07 28.80 9.65
CA ARG A 203 30.02 29.81 10.14
C ARG A 203 31.36 29.16 10.48
N ASN A 204 32.39 29.63 9.78
CA ASN A 204 33.79 29.50 10.13
C ASN A 204 34.06 29.86 11.60
N GLY A 205 35.02 29.18 12.22
CA GLY A 205 35.51 29.53 13.55
C GLY A 205 36.73 28.71 13.97
N TYR A 206 37.90 29.17 13.53
CA TYR A 206 39.26 28.81 13.96
C TYR A 206 39.40 28.44 15.44
N GLY A 207 40.22 27.42 15.75
CA GLY A 207 40.62 27.14 17.12
C GLY A 207 41.62 25.99 17.26
N ARG A 208 42.90 26.30 17.12
CA ARG A 208 44.04 25.46 17.52
C ARG A 208 43.92 24.99 18.98
N ASN A 209 44.28 23.73 19.25
CA ASN A 209 45.31 23.34 20.25
C ASN A 209 45.49 21.81 20.16
N ARG A 210 46.61 21.32 19.60
CA ARG A 210 47.85 20.97 20.32
C ARG A 210 47.59 20.16 21.58
N ASN A 211 47.82 18.84 21.49
CA ASN A 211 48.33 18.07 22.60
C ASN A 211 49.36 17.05 22.07
N GLY A 212 50.64 17.36 22.28
CA GLY A 212 51.70 16.33 22.45
C GLY A 212 51.51 15.69 23.84
N GLY A 213 52.07 14.55 24.21
CA GLY A 213 53.35 13.96 23.81
C GLY A 213 54.38 14.16 24.94
N GLY A 214 54.60 13.14 25.79
CA GLY A 214 55.67 13.03 26.81
C GLY A 214 55.42 13.85 28.09
N GLY A 215 55.69 13.41 29.32
CA GLY A 215 56.73 12.50 29.82
C GLY A 215 57.69 13.33 30.69
N GLY A 216 57.70 13.10 32.01
CA GLY A 216 58.58 13.78 32.98
C GLY A 216 57.82 14.47 34.11
#